data_AF-A0A9J6H5H3-F1
#
_entry.id   AF-A0A9J6H5H3-F1
#
_cell.length_a   1.000
_cell.length_b   1.000
_cell.length_c   1.000
_cell.angle_alpha   90.00
_cell.angle_beta   90.00
_cell.angle_gamma   90.00
#
_symmetry.space_group_name_H-M   'P 1'
#
loop_
_entity.id
_entity.type
_entity.pdbx_description
1 polymer ?
#
loop_
_entity_poly.entity_id
_entity_poly.type
_entity_poly.pdbx_seq_one_letter_code
_entity_poly.pdbx_strand_id
1 'polypeptide(L)'
;MRVDLAFQLFGDQVIKGLYVHRKRIDSVCKNVQPTEAPIKRINHLIRIMTSRTSQKAVKPGIADEKFLEDFLDYLDAWERHTEPAGGGFLTQNTACGLRVTIRSTLDLLSYLSSTVRYSYTFSRRVEAKTNWKTFSAL
;
A
#
# COMPACT_ATOMS: atom_id res chain seq x y z
N MET A 1 -3.95 -3.53 17.09
CA MET A 1 -2.93 -3.73 16.03
C MET A 1 -2.10 -2.45 15.91
N ARG A 2 -0.77 -2.55 16.06
CA ARG A 2 0.15 -1.39 16.01
C ARG A 2 0.51 -1.03 14.57
N VAL A 3 -0.42 -0.32 13.91
CA VAL A 3 -0.29 0.10 12.50
C VAL A 3 0.90 1.06 12.31
N ASP A 4 1.20 1.87 13.33
CA ASP A 4 2.37 2.74 13.42
C ASP A 4 3.70 2.03 13.10
N LEU A 5 3.89 0.82 13.64
CA LEU A 5 5.10 0.04 13.41
C LEU A 5 5.21 -0.44 11.95
N ALA A 6 4.09 -0.83 11.35
CA ALA A 6 4.07 -1.25 9.94
C ALA A 6 4.44 -0.08 9.01
N PHE A 7 3.93 1.12 9.28
CA PHE A 7 4.29 2.32 8.53
C PHE A 7 5.76 2.70 8.68
N GLN A 8 6.36 2.45 9.84
CA GLN A 8 7.79 2.65 10.05
C GLN A 8 8.62 1.60 9.29
N LEU A 9 8.23 0.33 9.36
CA LEU A 9 8.93 -0.77 8.71
C LEU A 9 8.93 -0.64 7.18
N PHE A 10 7.80 -0.24 6.61
CA PHE A 10 7.67 0.00 5.17
C PHE A 10 7.92 1.47 4.80
N GLY A 11 8.60 2.23 5.67
CA GLY A 11 8.90 3.63 5.47
C GLY A 11 10.14 3.87 4.61
N ASP A 12 10.29 5.11 4.12
CA ASP A 12 11.43 5.53 3.30
C ASP A 12 12.78 5.35 4.01
N GLN A 13 12.79 5.39 5.35
CA GLN A 13 14.01 5.21 6.16
C GLN A 13 14.58 3.80 6.05
N VAL A 14 13.72 2.79 5.96
CA VAL A 14 14.18 1.39 5.80
C VAL A 14 14.78 1.18 4.41
N ILE A 15 14.17 1.75 3.37
CA ILE A 15 14.71 1.71 2.00
C ILE A 15 16.08 2.39 1.94
N LYS A 16 16.22 3.57 2.57
CA LYS A 16 17.52 4.27 2.69
C LYS A 16 18.53 3.44 3.46
N GLY A 17 18.13 2.80 4.56
CA GLY A 17 18.99 1.93 5.35
C GLY A 17 19.50 0.72 4.55
N LEU A 18 18.62 0.06 3.79
CA LEU A 18 19.00 -1.04 2.88
C LEU A 18 20.01 -0.57 1.82
N TYR A 19 19.83 0.63 1.28
CA TYR A 19 20.77 1.22 0.34
C TYR A 19 22.14 1.51 0.96
N VAL A 20 22.17 2.17 2.13
CA VAL A 20 23.42 2.52 2.84
C VAL A 20 24.20 1.28 3.23
N HIS A 21 23.52 0.24 3.71
CA HIS A 21 24.16 -1.00 4.16
C HIS A 21 24.25 -2.08 3.08
N ARG A 22 23.94 -1.76 1.82
CA ARG A 22 23.87 -2.73 0.72
C ARG A 22 25.11 -3.61 0.61
N LYS A 23 26.31 -3.01 0.61
CA LYS A 23 27.58 -3.76 0.52
C LYS A 23 27.72 -4.81 1.63
N ARG A 24 27.31 -4.46 2.85
CA ARG A 24 27.38 -5.35 4.03
C ARG A 24 26.29 -6.42 3.98
N ILE A 25 25.10 -6.09 3.50
CA ILE A 25 24.00 -7.05 3.36
C ILE A 25 24.33 -8.04 2.24
N ASP A 26 24.81 -7.56 1.10
CA ASP A 26 25.19 -8.41 -0.03
C ASP A 26 26.34 -9.35 0.34
N SER A 27 27.27 -8.96 1.23
CA SER A 27 28.31 -9.89 1.72
C SER A 27 27.78 -11.04 2.58
N VAL A 28 26.63 -10.86 3.25
CA VAL A 28 26.04 -11.88 4.14
C VAL A 28 24.94 -12.68 3.43
N CYS A 29 24.05 -11.98 2.73
CA CYS A 29 22.83 -12.52 2.13
C CYS A 29 22.93 -12.72 0.61
N LYS A 30 24.10 -12.43 0.00
CA LYS A 30 24.38 -12.45 -1.45
C LYS A 30 23.59 -11.45 -2.30
N ASN A 31 22.33 -11.19 -1.97
CA ASN A 31 21.47 -10.29 -2.71
C ASN A 31 20.38 -9.67 -1.82
N VAL A 32 20.38 -8.34 -1.67
CA VAL A 32 19.35 -7.58 -0.94
C VAL A 32 18.04 -7.39 -1.72
N GLN A 33 18.03 -7.57 -3.05
CA GLN A 33 16.87 -7.28 -3.91
C GLN A 33 15.57 -8.00 -3.52
N PRO A 34 15.59 -9.29 -3.14
CA PRO A 34 14.37 -10.01 -2.75
C PRO A 34 13.67 -9.40 -1.53
N THR A 35 14.41 -8.70 -0.66
CA THR A 35 13.86 -7.99 0.49
C THR A 35 13.48 -6.55 0.15
N GLU A 36 14.31 -5.88 -0.64
CA GLU A 36 14.08 -4.48 -1.03
C GLU A 36 12.82 -4.31 -1.90
N ALA A 37 12.57 -5.22 -2.84
CA ALA A 37 11.47 -5.09 -3.79
C ALA A 37 10.08 -5.15 -3.13
N PRO A 38 9.76 -6.12 -2.24
CA PRO A 38 8.49 -6.12 -1.49
C PRO A 38 8.32 -4.87 -0.61
N ILE A 39 9.39 -4.43 0.08
CA ILE A 39 9.34 -3.24 0.94
C ILE A 39 9.00 -1.99 0.13
N LYS A 40 9.66 -1.80 -1.02
CA LYS A 40 9.36 -0.68 -1.93
C LYS A 40 7.93 -0.74 -2.46
N ARG A 41 7.44 -1.93 -2.82
CA ARG A 41 6.08 -2.11 -3.32
C ARG A 41 5.02 -1.76 -2.26
N ILE A 42 5.21 -2.21 -1.02
CA ILE A 42 4.31 -1.89 0.09
C ILE A 42 4.41 -0.41 0.47
N ASN A 43 5.62 0.18 0.48
CA ASN A 43 5.80 1.63 0.68
C ASN A 43 5.00 2.45 -0.35
N HIS A 44 5.08 2.07 -1.63
CA HIS A 44 4.38 2.75 -2.70
C HIS A 44 2.85 2.64 -2.53
N LEU A 45 2.35 1.44 -2.22
CA LEU A 45 0.94 1.24 -1.89
C LEU A 45 0.49 2.14 -0.74
N ILE A 46 1.24 2.18 0.36
CA ILE A 46 0.93 3.04 1.51
C ILE A 46 0.84 4.50 1.07
N ARG A 47 1.78 4.98 0.23
CA ARG A 47 1.78 6.36 -0.25
C ARG A 47 0.56 6.69 -1.10
N ILE A 48 0.16 5.79 -2.00
CA ILE A 48 -1.05 5.92 -2.83
C ILE A 48 -2.30 5.97 -1.93
N MET A 49 -2.45 4.99 -1.06
CA MET A 49 -3.65 4.81 -0.23
C MET A 49 -3.78 5.86 0.87
N THR A 50 -2.68 6.46 1.32
CA THR A 50 -2.69 7.47 2.39
C THR A 50 -2.46 8.90 1.91
N SER A 51 -2.44 9.13 0.60
CA SER A 51 -2.31 10.46 0.00
C SER A 51 -3.37 11.45 0.52
N ARG A 52 -2.92 12.64 0.95
CA ARG A 52 -3.74 13.67 1.63
C ARG A 52 -3.75 15.05 0.95
N THR A 53 -3.41 15.17 -0.33
CA THR A 53 -3.35 16.50 -0.97
C THR A 53 -3.63 16.40 -2.46
N SER A 54 -4.36 17.36 -3.06
CA SER A 54 -4.68 17.34 -4.50
C SER A 54 -3.45 17.27 -5.42
N GLN A 55 -2.27 17.68 -4.94
CA GLN A 55 -0.98 17.56 -5.65
C GLN A 55 -0.37 16.13 -5.60
N LYS A 56 -0.80 15.28 -4.66
CA LYS A 56 -0.38 13.89 -4.49
C LYS A 56 -1.54 12.91 -4.66
N ALA A 57 -2.74 13.41 -4.96
CA ALA A 57 -3.95 12.60 -5.10
C ALA A 57 -3.75 11.63 -6.27
N VAL A 58 -4.33 10.45 -6.15
CA VAL A 58 -4.40 9.47 -7.25
C VAL A 58 -5.04 10.20 -8.43
N LYS A 59 -4.22 10.52 -9.44
CA LYS A 59 -4.70 11.19 -10.64
C LYS A 59 -5.32 10.12 -11.53
N PRO A 60 -6.56 10.31 -12.01
CA PRO A 60 -7.15 9.43 -13.01
C PRO A 60 -6.22 9.38 -14.23
N GLY A 61 -5.95 8.17 -14.72
CA GLY A 61 -5.21 7.99 -15.96
C GLY A 61 -3.69 7.95 -15.84
N ILE A 62 -3.16 6.85 -15.28
CA ILE A 62 -2.31 5.89 -16.03
C ILE A 62 -1.32 5.16 -15.09
N ALA A 63 -0.82 5.79 -14.02
CA ALA A 63 0.24 5.19 -13.17
C ALA A 63 -0.27 4.55 -11.87
N ASP A 64 -0.97 5.30 -11.02
CA ASP A 64 -1.36 4.83 -9.69
C ASP A 64 -2.50 3.81 -9.73
N GLU A 65 -3.48 4.02 -10.63
CA GLU A 65 -4.59 3.08 -10.88
C GLU A 65 -4.06 1.73 -11.36
N LYS A 66 -3.22 1.76 -12.40
CA LYS A 66 -2.54 0.58 -12.92
C LYS A 66 -1.67 -0.10 -11.85
N PHE A 67 -0.96 0.68 -11.02
CA PHE A 67 -0.20 0.11 -9.92
C PHE A 67 -1.09 -0.65 -8.94
N LEU A 68 -2.28 -0.14 -8.61
CA LEU A 68 -3.22 -0.81 -7.71
C LEU A 68 -3.74 -2.12 -8.30
N GLU A 69 -4.02 -2.15 -9.61
CA GLU A 69 -4.36 -3.38 -10.35
C GLU A 69 -3.19 -4.39 -10.32
N ASP A 70 -2.00 -3.94 -10.71
CA ASP A 70 -0.77 -4.76 -10.67
C ASP A 70 -0.44 -5.25 -9.25
N PHE A 71 -0.85 -4.49 -8.22
CA PHE A 71 -0.67 -4.87 -6.83
C PHE A 71 -1.65 -5.98 -6.41
N LEU A 72 -2.88 -5.98 -6.91
CA LEU A 72 -3.83 -7.08 -6.69
C LEU A 72 -3.30 -8.38 -7.31
N ASP A 73 -2.78 -8.31 -8.55
CA ASP A 73 -2.17 -9.46 -9.20
C ASP A 73 -0.94 -9.97 -8.43
N TYR A 74 -0.13 -9.04 -7.90
CA TYR A 74 0.99 -9.38 -7.03
C TYR A 74 0.54 -10.10 -5.75
N LEU A 75 -0.55 -9.68 -5.10
CA LEU A 75 -1.09 -10.37 -3.92
C LEU A 75 -1.53 -11.80 -4.27
N ASP A 76 -2.23 -11.98 -5.39
CA ASP A 76 -2.71 -13.28 -5.83
C ASP A 76 -1.57 -14.22 -6.23
N ALA A 77 -0.52 -13.66 -6.84
CA ALA A 77 0.70 -14.41 -7.13
C ALA A 77 1.44 -14.78 -5.84
N TRP A 78 1.61 -13.84 -4.91
CA TRP A 78 2.30 -14.09 -3.65
C TRP A 78 1.60 -15.20 -2.85
N GLU A 79 0.29 -15.12 -2.68
CA GLU A 79 -0.51 -16.13 -1.97
C GLU A 79 -0.32 -17.53 -2.59
N ARG A 80 -0.46 -17.65 -3.92
CA ARG A 80 -0.26 -18.91 -4.66
C ARG A 80 1.13 -19.52 -4.48
N HIS A 81 2.18 -18.70 -4.38
CA HIS A 81 3.54 -19.22 -4.19
C HIS A 81 3.82 -19.67 -2.75
N THR A 82 3.11 -19.10 -1.78
CA THR A 82 3.30 -19.39 -0.35
C THR A 82 2.37 -20.46 0.20
N GLU A 83 1.22 -20.69 -0.44
CA GLU A 83 0.24 -21.70 -0.04
C GLU A 83 0.86 -23.11 0.09
N PRO A 84 1.70 -23.60 -0.85
CA PRO A 84 2.35 -24.90 -0.70
C PRO A 84 3.35 -24.97 0.47
N ALA A 85 3.90 -23.83 0.89
CA ALA A 85 4.89 -23.73 1.97
C ALA A 85 4.26 -23.59 3.36
N GLY A 86 2.92 -23.46 3.45
CA GLY A 86 2.20 -23.35 4.72
C GLY A 86 2.45 -22.05 5.49
N GLY A 87 3.04 -21.03 4.86
CA GLY A 87 3.39 -19.77 5.53
C GLY A 87 4.11 -18.76 4.63
N GLY A 88 4.39 -17.58 5.18
CA GLY A 88 5.09 -16.50 4.46
C GLY A 88 4.17 -15.53 3.70
N PHE A 89 2.86 -15.60 3.95
CA PHE A 89 1.85 -14.67 3.44
C PHE A 89 1.13 -13.93 4.57
N LEU A 90 0.33 -12.94 4.17
CA LEU A 90 -0.59 -12.24 5.07
C LEU A 90 -1.63 -13.22 5.64
N THR A 91 -2.15 -12.91 6.83
CA THR A 91 -3.32 -13.65 7.35
C THR A 91 -4.49 -13.49 6.38
N GLN A 92 -5.35 -14.51 6.30
CA GLN A 92 -6.53 -14.50 5.41
C GLN A 92 -7.38 -13.22 5.59
N ASN A 93 -7.59 -12.80 6.84
CA ASN A 93 -8.35 -11.58 7.15
C ASN A 93 -7.64 -10.31 6.65
N THR A 94 -6.31 -10.21 6.81
CA THR A 94 -5.54 -9.07 6.30
C THR A 94 -5.53 -9.03 4.78
N ALA A 95 -5.32 -10.18 4.13
CA ALA A 95 -5.29 -10.28 2.67
C ALA A 95 -6.66 -9.92 2.06
N CYS A 96 -7.74 -10.46 2.61
CA CYS A 96 -9.10 -10.16 2.20
C CYS A 96 -9.42 -8.66 2.38
N GLY A 97 -9.17 -8.12 3.58
CA GLY A 97 -9.40 -6.70 3.86
C GLY A 97 -8.61 -5.77 2.95
N LEU A 98 -7.36 -6.12 2.63
CA LEU A 98 -6.52 -5.34 1.72
C LEU A 98 -7.06 -5.36 0.29
N ARG A 99 -7.45 -6.53 -0.23
CA ARG A 99 -8.06 -6.66 -1.57
C ARG A 99 -9.34 -5.85 -1.69
N VAL A 100 -10.23 -5.95 -0.70
CA VAL A 100 -11.48 -5.18 -0.66
C VAL A 100 -11.18 -3.69 -0.65
N THR A 101 -10.26 -3.22 0.19
CA THR A 101 -9.92 -1.80 0.29
C THR A 101 -9.37 -1.24 -1.03
N ILE A 102 -8.48 -1.98 -1.70
CA ILE A 102 -7.91 -1.58 -3.00
C ILE A 102 -9.01 -1.54 -4.07
N ARG A 103 -9.84 -2.58 -4.18
CA ARG A 103 -10.95 -2.63 -5.14
C ARG A 103 -11.94 -1.49 -4.93
N SER A 104 -12.36 -1.26 -3.69
CA SER A 104 -13.26 -0.14 -3.37
C SER A 104 -12.65 1.22 -3.69
N THR A 105 -11.32 1.36 -3.61
CA THR A 105 -10.63 2.60 -3.99
C THR A 105 -10.63 2.80 -5.51
N LEU A 106 -10.40 1.74 -6.28
CA LEU A 106 -10.51 1.74 -7.74
C LEU A 106 -11.94 2.07 -8.20
N ASP A 107 -12.94 1.40 -7.62
CA ASP A 107 -14.35 1.64 -7.93
C ASP A 107 -14.76 3.10 -7.65
N LEU A 108 -14.30 3.64 -6.51
CA LEU A 108 -14.56 5.02 -6.12
C LEU A 108 -13.85 6.03 -7.06
N LEU A 109 -12.62 5.72 -7.49
CA LEU A 109 -11.89 6.51 -8.49
C LEU A 109 -12.64 6.52 -9.82
N SER A 110 -13.09 5.34 -10.29
CA SER A 110 -13.85 5.18 -11.53
C SER A 110 -15.18 5.94 -11.47
N TYR A 111 -15.93 5.79 -10.37
CA TYR A 111 -17.21 6.48 -10.16
C TYR A 111 -17.06 8.01 -10.18
N LEU A 112 -16.10 8.54 -9.42
CA LEU A 112 -15.88 9.98 -9.34
C LEU A 112 -15.36 10.59 -10.65
N SER A 113 -14.55 9.84 -11.40
CA SER A 113 -14.03 10.26 -12.69
C SER A 113 -15.11 10.24 -13.78
N SER A 114 -15.94 9.19 -13.83
CA SER A 114 -16.98 8.99 -14.86
C SER A 114 -18.25 9.81 -14.61
N THR A 115 -18.69 9.91 -13.36
CA THR A 115 -20.03 10.44 -13.01
C THR A 115 -19.98 11.91 -12.61
N VAL A 116 -18.91 12.36 -11.94
CA VAL A 116 -18.84 13.70 -11.33
C VAL A 116 -17.86 14.64 -12.05
N ARG A 117 -17.13 14.15 -13.07
CA ARG A 117 -16.06 14.89 -13.78
C ARG A 117 -15.05 15.57 -12.84
N TYR A 118 -14.77 14.97 -11.69
CA TYR A 118 -13.70 15.44 -10.81
C TYR A 118 -12.34 14.93 -11.29
N SER A 119 -11.38 15.85 -11.47
CA SER A 119 -10.03 15.53 -11.96
C SER A 119 -9.13 14.80 -10.94
N TYR A 120 -9.58 14.58 -9.70
CA TYR A 120 -8.83 13.89 -8.65
C TYR A 120 -9.74 13.46 -7.48
N THR A 121 -9.42 12.34 -6.83
CA THR A 121 -10.16 11.79 -5.69
C THR A 121 -9.26 11.63 -4.47
N PHE A 122 -9.83 11.71 -3.27
CA PHE A 122 -9.07 11.79 -2.02
C PHE A 122 -9.31 10.53 -1.17
N SER A 123 -8.35 9.61 -1.18
CA SER A 123 -8.47 8.28 -0.53
C SER A 123 -8.72 8.35 0.98
N ARG A 124 -8.33 9.45 1.65
CA ARG A 124 -8.45 9.59 3.11
C ARG A 124 -9.89 9.69 3.64
N ARG A 125 -10.90 10.03 2.82
CA ARG A 125 -12.30 10.10 3.30
C ARG A 125 -12.96 8.73 3.47
N VAL A 126 -12.32 7.66 2.99
CA VAL A 126 -12.82 6.28 3.09
C VAL A 126 -12.31 5.58 4.37
N GLU A 127 -11.32 6.14 5.07
CA GLU A 127 -10.86 5.60 6.35
C GLU A 127 -11.86 5.93 7.48
N ALA A 128 -12.41 4.91 8.14
CA ALA A 128 -13.30 5.00 9.30
C ALA A 128 -12.67 5.61 10.59
N LYS A 129 -11.63 6.44 10.47
CA LYS A 129 -10.89 7.04 11.59
C LYS A 129 -11.30 8.49 11.91
N THR A 130 -12.31 9.03 11.24
CA THR A 130 -12.65 10.46 11.34
C THR A 130 -13.49 10.83 12.57
N ASN A 131 -14.01 9.87 13.36
CA ASN A 131 -15.03 10.19 14.37
C ASN A 131 -14.59 10.22 15.86
N TRP A 132 -13.33 9.96 16.23
CA TRP A 132 -12.96 9.96 17.66
C TRP A 132 -12.45 11.31 18.19
N LYS A 133 -11.96 12.20 17.31
CA LYS A 133 -11.43 13.50 17.74
C LYS A 133 -12.52 14.56 17.96
N THR A 134 -13.70 14.37 17.37
CA THR A 134 -14.82 15.33 17.47
C THR A 134 -15.64 15.17 18.75
N PHE A 135 -15.57 14.02 19.42
CA PHE A 135 -16.32 13.75 20.67
C PHE A 135 -15.56 14.09 21.96
N SER A 136 -14.32 14.57 21.88
CA SER A 136 -13.53 14.99 23.07
C SER A 136 -13.47 16.52 23.24
N ALA A 137 -14.28 17.26 22.48
CA ALA A 137 -14.36 18.71 22.50
C ALA A 137 -15.79 19.25 22.76
N LEU A 138 -16.67 18.39 23.27
CA LEU A 138 -17.95 18.71 23.92
C LEU A 138 -18.02 17.94 25.25
#